data_AF-A0A172UTU2-F1
#
_entry.id   AF-A0A172UTU2-F1
#
_cell.length_a   1.000
_cell.length_b   1.000
_cell.length_c   1.000
_cell.angle_alpha   90.00
_cell.angle_beta   90.00
_cell.angle_gamma   90.00
#
_symmetry.space_group_name_H-M   'P 1'
#
loop_
_entity.id
_entity.type
_entity.pdbx_description
1 polymer ?
#
loop_
_entity_poly.entity_id
_entity_poly.type
_entity_poly.pdbx_seq_one_letter_code
_entity_poly.pdbx_strand_id
1 'polypeptide(L)'
;MPLASPAAHAVPQFPLAPACSSYSYNSPAIEFAQDNNVTVVVDKSGDFFSGNAGYRQNGSGVWTNGTANGRISGRNITIDFTWSNGLTTRWDGFIDDDLTARGTAKNSEGAFNKWYSKAKFVCVPAAEPPVQSPEPEKAPAPPDELTATVNADTRLYDKSNDDGDAVVIGELTEGQVVKVQSACSPNAWCFLVEPKGAAWGRDLTNN
;
A
#
# COMPACT_ATOMS: atom_id res chain seq x y z
N MET A 1 -33.55 42.20 -16.90
CA MET A 1 -32.78 41.31 -17.79
C MET A 1 -31.57 40.82 -17.00
N PRO A 2 -31.51 39.56 -16.53
CA PRO A 2 -30.29 39.03 -15.94
C PRO A 2 -29.46 38.30 -17.00
N LEU A 3 -28.18 38.67 -17.13
CA LEU A 3 -27.20 37.97 -17.95
C LEU A 3 -26.79 36.68 -17.24
N ALA A 4 -27.00 35.54 -17.89
CA ALA A 4 -26.47 34.26 -17.44
C ALA A 4 -25.00 34.15 -17.85
N SER A 5 -24.10 34.02 -16.88
CA SER A 5 -22.70 33.67 -17.11
C SER A 5 -22.60 32.25 -17.67
N PRO A 6 -21.80 31.99 -18.72
CA PRO A 6 -21.58 30.63 -19.19
C PRO A 6 -20.74 29.85 -18.16
N ALA A 7 -21.15 28.61 -17.87
CA ALA A 7 -20.39 27.69 -17.06
C ALA A 7 -19.05 27.40 -17.76
N ALA A 8 -17.94 27.68 -17.07
CA ALA A 8 -16.62 27.28 -17.52
C ALA A 8 -16.53 25.75 -17.48
N HIS A 9 -16.43 25.13 -18.66
CA HIS A 9 -16.11 23.71 -18.76
C HIS A 9 -14.66 23.51 -18.34
N ALA A 10 -14.44 22.86 -17.19
CA ALA A 10 -13.13 22.43 -16.76
C ALA A 10 -12.53 21.48 -17.81
N VAL A 11 -11.37 21.85 -18.36
CA VAL A 11 -10.59 21.01 -19.26
C VAL A 11 -10.24 19.71 -18.53
N PRO A 12 -10.29 18.53 -19.19
CA PRO A 12 -9.92 17.26 -18.57
C PRO A 12 -8.51 17.37 -17.96
N GLN A 13 -8.42 17.13 -16.65
CA GLN A 13 -7.12 17.03 -15.99
C GLN A 13 -6.45 15.77 -16.53
N PHE A 14 -5.48 15.93 -17.44
CA PHE A 14 -4.53 14.84 -17.72
C PHE A 14 -3.98 14.35 -16.37
N PRO A 15 -3.89 13.02 -16.14
CA PRO A 15 -3.33 12.54 -14.89
C PRO A 15 -1.90 13.07 -14.81
N LEU A 16 -1.69 14.00 -13.87
CA LEU A 16 -0.36 14.42 -13.48
C LEU A 16 0.39 13.14 -13.11
N ALA A 17 1.58 12.93 -13.67
CA ALA A 17 2.43 11.80 -13.32
C ALA A 17 2.44 11.62 -11.79
N PRO A 18 2.45 10.38 -11.26
CA PRO A 18 2.34 10.16 -9.82
C PRO A 18 3.38 11.00 -9.08
N ALA A 19 2.92 11.74 -8.07
CA ALA A 19 3.85 12.42 -7.17
C ALA A 19 4.83 11.40 -6.57
N CYS A 20 6.09 11.79 -6.39
CA CYS A 20 7.10 10.91 -5.80
C CYS A 20 6.65 10.48 -4.40
N SER A 21 6.59 9.17 -4.16
CA SER A 21 6.27 8.64 -2.82
C SER A 21 7.50 8.63 -1.92
N SER A 22 8.69 8.49 -2.50
CA SER A 22 9.96 8.59 -1.80
C SER A 22 11.06 9.09 -2.75
N TYR A 23 12.16 9.54 -2.16
CA TYR A 23 13.35 10.01 -2.87
C TYR A 23 14.53 9.12 -2.53
N SER A 24 14.91 8.25 -3.45
CA SER A 24 16.05 7.35 -3.25
C SER A 24 17.36 8.00 -3.70
N TYR A 25 18.45 7.56 -3.08
CA TYR A 25 19.81 7.92 -3.47
C TYR A 25 20.59 6.62 -3.66
N ASN A 26 21.14 6.41 -4.85
CA ASN A 26 21.76 5.13 -5.25
C ASN A 26 23.18 4.96 -4.69
N SER A 27 23.36 5.23 -3.40
CA SER A 27 24.61 5.03 -2.66
C SER A 27 24.32 5.01 -1.15
N PRO A 28 25.02 4.17 -0.37
CA PRO A 28 24.91 4.16 1.08
C PRO A 28 25.48 5.42 1.75
N ALA A 29 26.24 6.24 1.00
CA ALA A 29 26.75 7.52 1.46
C ALA A 29 26.43 8.64 0.45
N ILE A 30 26.01 9.80 0.97
CA ILE A 30 25.70 10.98 0.15
C ILE A 30 26.85 11.98 0.25
N GLU A 31 27.24 12.54 -0.90
CA GLU A 31 28.17 13.66 -0.98
C GLU A 31 27.42 14.99 -1.13
N PHE A 32 27.74 15.92 -0.25
CA PHE A 32 27.30 17.31 -0.30
C PHE A 32 28.49 18.23 -0.53
N ALA A 33 28.27 19.31 -1.27
CA ALA A 33 29.22 20.40 -1.41
C ALA A 33 28.66 21.64 -0.70
N GLN A 34 29.54 22.38 -0.03
CA GLN A 34 29.24 23.68 0.57
C GLN A 34 29.86 24.82 -0.23
N ASP A 35 29.28 26.01 -0.12
CA ASP A 35 29.77 27.25 -0.76
C ASP A 35 31.12 27.76 -0.23
N ASN A 36 31.59 27.24 0.91
CA ASN A 36 32.91 27.48 1.48
C ASN A 36 33.99 26.48 1.01
N ASN A 37 33.75 25.77 -0.09
CA ASN A 37 34.66 24.78 -0.68
C ASN A 37 34.94 23.54 0.22
N VAL A 38 33.96 23.17 1.05
CA VAL A 38 33.96 21.92 1.84
C VAL A 38 33.11 20.86 1.14
N THR A 39 33.61 19.62 1.13
CA THR A 39 32.80 18.43 0.81
C THR A 39 32.44 17.72 2.11
N VAL A 40 31.18 17.33 2.26
CA VAL A 40 30.69 16.49 3.36
C VAL A 40 30.20 15.17 2.80
N VAL A 41 30.56 14.07 3.46
CA VAL A 41 30.05 12.72 3.20
C VAL A 41 29.28 12.27 4.42
N VAL A 42 28.09 11.73 4.23
CA VAL A 42 27.26 11.21 5.32
C VAL A 42 26.65 9.88 4.94
N ASP A 43 26.69 8.94 5.88
CA ASP A 43 26.04 7.64 5.73
C ASP A 43 24.52 7.77 5.80
N LYS A 44 23.83 6.95 5.02
CA LYS A 44 22.37 6.92 4.91
C LYS A 44 21.85 5.50 4.77
N SER A 45 20.69 5.25 5.37
CA SER A 45 19.89 4.05 5.14
C SER A 45 18.42 4.42 4.98
N GLY A 46 17.82 4.06 3.84
CA GLY A 46 16.46 4.50 3.50
C GLY A 46 16.35 6.02 3.60
N ASP A 47 15.38 6.54 4.33
CA ASP A 47 15.20 7.98 4.56
C ASP A 47 16.03 8.57 5.71
N PHE A 48 16.82 7.76 6.42
CA PHE A 48 17.52 8.18 7.64
C PHE A 48 19.00 8.46 7.39
N PHE A 49 19.51 9.53 8.00
CA PHE A 49 20.94 9.81 8.14
C PHE A 49 21.33 9.38 9.55
N SER A 50 22.11 8.32 9.67
CA SER A 50 22.49 7.77 10.96
C SER A 50 23.83 7.07 10.81
N GLY A 51 24.78 7.46 11.66
CA GLY A 51 26.11 6.85 11.67
C GLY A 51 27.20 7.86 11.31
N ASN A 52 28.15 7.43 10.51
CA ASN A 52 29.38 8.18 10.30
C ASN A 52 29.14 9.35 9.34
N ALA A 53 29.81 10.45 9.64
CA ALA A 53 29.94 11.59 8.76
C ALA A 53 31.40 12.03 8.70
N GLY A 54 31.79 12.63 7.59
CA GLY A 54 33.08 13.25 7.45
C GLY A 54 32.97 14.51 6.62
N TYR A 55 33.80 15.50 6.89
CA TYR A 55 34.00 16.61 5.96
C TYR A 55 35.48 16.85 5.69
N ARG A 56 35.77 17.41 4.53
CA ARG A 56 37.10 17.90 4.17
C ARG A 56 37.02 19.20 3.39
N GLN A 57 38.03 20.02 3.53
CA GLN A 57 38.24 21.11 2.59
C GLN A 57 38.78 20.53 1.27
N ASN A 58 38.21 20.94 0.14
CA ASN A 58 38.64 20.43 -1.15
C ASN A 58 40.12 20.78 -1.39
N GLY A 59 40.92 19.77 -1.72
CA GLY A 59 42.38 19.89 -1.90
C GLY A 59 43.22 19.63 -0.64
N SER A 60 42.62 19.59 0.56
CA SER A 60 43.37 19.36 1.81
C SER A 60 43.78 17.91 2.02
N GLY A 61 43.03 16.94 1.48
CA GLY A 61 43.24 15.50 1.70
C GLY A 61 42.92 15.01 3.13
N VAL A 62 42.79 15.92 4.10
CA VAL A 62 42.49 15.63 5.51
C VAL A 62 40.99 15.64 5.75
N TRP A 63 40.49 14.61 6.44
CA TRP A 63 39.10 14.50 6.88
C TRP A 63 38.95 14.83 8.35
N THR A 64 37.91 15.60 8.67
CA THR A 64 37.36 15.69 10.03
C THR A 64 36.18 14.73 10.11
N ASN A 65 36.19 13.84 11.10
CA ASN A 65 35.16 12.84 11.28
C ASN A 65 34.07 13.35 12.22
N GLY A 66 32.92 12.72 12.19
CA GLY A 66 31.79 13.01 13.07
C GLY A 66 30.69 11.98 12.93
N THR A 67 29.55 12.31 13.52
CA THR A 67 28.32 11.54 13.40
C THR A 67 27.21 12.43 12.86
N ALA A 68 26.26 11.81 12.18
CA ALA A 68 25.04 12.44 11.72
C ALA A 68 23.81 11.75 12.29
N ASN A 69 22.79 12.55 12.62
CA ASN A 69 21.45 12.08 12.93
C ASN A 69 20.44 12.98 12.20
N GLY A 70 19.60 12.39 11.38
CA GLY A 70 18.65 13.14 10.59
C GLY A 70 17.74 12.27 9.76
N ARG A 71 16.86 12.91 9.00
CA ARG A 71 15.97 12.22 8.07
C ARG A 71 15.58 13.09 6.88
N ILE A 72 15.10 12.40 5.86
CA ILE A 72 14.28 12.93 4.78
C ILE A 72 12.80 12.71 5.16
N SER A 73 11.97 13.73 5.02
CA SER A 73 10.52 13.65 5.26
C SER A 73 9.79 14.33 4.12
N GLY A 74 9.26 13.52 3.20
CA GLY A 74 8.82 14.00 1.89
C GLY A 74 10.02 14.56 1.12
N ARG A 75 10.02 15.87 0.88
CA ARG A 75 11.17 16.58 0.29
C ARG A 75 12.08 17.24 1.32
N ASN A 76 11.64 17.41 2.57
CA ASN A 76 12.39 18.14 3.57
C ASN A 76 13.53 17.28 4.12
N ILE A 77 14.68 17.90 4.34
CA ILE A 77 15.88 17.27 4.87
C ILE A 77 16.29 18.03 6.13
N THR A 78 16.46 17.29 7.22
CA THR A 78 17.03 17.81 8.46
C THR A 78 18.11 16.84 8.92
N ILE A 79 19.31 17.36 9.20
CA ILE A 79 20.43 16.58 9.71
C ILE A 79 21.17 17.39 10.77
N ASP A 80 21.39 16.78 11.92
CA ASP A 80 22.24 17.30 12.97
C ASP A 80 23.56 16.51 12.98
N PHE A 81 24.68 17.24 12.93
CA PHE A 81 26.03 16.69 12.94
C PHE A 81 26.73 16.99 14.26
N THR A 82 27.50 16.03 14.75
CA THR A 82 28.45 16.21 15.85
C THR A 82 29.84 15.86 15.34
N TRP A 83 30.75 16.84 15.29
CA TRP A 83 32.09 16.67 14.74
C TRP A 83 33.12 16.36 15.84
N SER A 84 34.19 15.66 15.47
CA SER A 84 35.26 15.28 16.39
C SER A 84 36.06 16.47 16.92
N ASN A 85 35.95 17.64 16.28
CA ASN A 85 36.56 18.90 16.73
C ASN A 85 35.69 19.65 17.77
N GLY A 86 34.57 19.06 18.20
CA GLY A 86 33.66 19.63 19.21
C GLY A 86 32.58 20.55 18.66
N LEU A 87 32.58 20.84 17.35
CA LEU A 87 31.49 21.61 16.73
C LEU A 87 30.26 20.75 16.50
N THR A 88 29.09 21.33 16.71
CA THR A 88 27.83 20.77 16.19
C THR A 88 27.37 21.59 14.99
N THR A 89 26.68 20.97 14.05
CA THR A 89 26.13 21.69 12.89
C THR A 89 24.75 21.18 12.56
N ARG A 90 23.78 22.07 12.45
CA ARG A 90 22.44 21.74 12.00
C ARG A 90 22.25 22.13 10.54
N TRP A 91 21.75 21.18 9.77
CA TRP A 91 21.45 21.33 8.35
C TRP A 91 19.96 21.22 8.15
N ASP A 92 19.40 22.20 7.45
CA ASP A 92 18.01 22.23 7.04
C ASP A 92 17.96 22.52 5.54
N GLY A 93 17.17 21.76 4.80
CA GLY A 93 17.05 21.88 3.35
C GLY A 93 15.90 21.06 2.78
N PHE A 94 15.88 20.94 1.46
CA PHE A 94 14.85 20.17 0.76
C PHE A 94 15.33 19.69 -0.62
N ILE A 95 14.61 18.74 -1.20
CA ILE A 95 14.82 18.23 -2.56
C ILE A 95 13.99 19.06 -3.54
N ASP A 96 14.68 19.83 -4.39
CA ASP A 96 14.07 20.64 -5.45
C ASP A 96 13.46 19.78 -6.56
N ASP A 97 12.67 20.40 -7.44
CA ASP A 97 12.05 19.74 -8.59
C ASP A 97 13.07 19.17 -9.60
N ASP A 98 14.29 19.70 -9.63
CA ASP A 98 15.37 19.16 -10.46
C ASP A 98 16.10 17.95 -9.83
N LEU A 99 15.57 17.47 -8.70
CA LEU A 99 16.06 16.36 -7.89
C LEU A 99 17.40 16.61 -7.20
N THR A 100 17.85 17.86 -7.14
CA THR A 100 19.01 18.26 -6.33
C THR A 100 18.55 18.68 -4.94
N ALA A 101 19.16 18.12 -3.90
CA ALA A 101 18.92 18.58 -2.54
C ALA A 101 19.73 19.84 -2.27
N ARG A 102 19.11 20.85 -1.68
CA ARG A 102 19.75 22.12 -1.32
C ARG A 102 19.29 22.60 0.05
N GLY A 103 20.13 23.38 0.70
CA GLY A 103 19.78 23.95 1.98
C GLY A 103 20.87 24.80 2.59
N THR A 104 20.76 24.92 3.91
CA THR A 104 21.63 25.75 4.73
C THR A 104 22.16 24.96 5.91
N ALA A 105 23.37 25.30 6.33
CA ALA A 105 24.06 24.70 7.46
C ALA A 105 24.45 25.80 8.44
N LYS A 106 24.15 25.61 9.72
CA LYS A 106 24.54 26.52 10.81
C LYS A 106 25.31 25.75 11.87
N ASN A 107 26.52 26.17 12.21
CA ASN A 107 27.31 25.55 13.27
C ASN A 107 27.00 26.17 14.66
N SER A 108 27.49 25.53 15.72
CA SER A 108 27.36 25.98 17.11
C SER A 108 27.97 27.35 17.38
N GLU A 109 28.89 27.82 16.53
CA GLU A 109 29.53 29.13 16.62
C GLU A 109 28.80 30.21 15.81
N GLY A 110 27.71 29.85 15.13
CA GLY A 110 26.89 30.77 14.35
C GLY A 110 27.34 30.98 12.90
N ALA A 111 28.39 30.29 12.44
CA ALA A 111 28.78 30.30 11.03
C ALA A 111 27.71 29.63 10.16
N PHE A 112 27.48 30.20 8.98
CA PHE A 112 26.41 29.80 8.07
C PHE A 112 26.95 29.55 6.67
N ASN A 113 26.52 28.45 6.05
CA ASN A 113 26.94 28.05 4.70
C ASN A 113 25.75 27.47 3.93
N LYS A 114 25.73 27.62 2.60
CA LYS A 114 24.79 26.91 1.74
C LYS A 114 25.38 25.56 1.34
N TRP A 115 24.51 24.58 1.09
CA TRP A 115 24.93 23.27 0.62
C TRP A 115 24.03 22.73 -0.49
N TYR A 116 24.58 21.83 -1.29
CA TYR A 116 23.85 21.08 -2.32
C TYR A 116 24.37 19.64 -2.44
N SER A 117 23.51 18.70 -2.83
CA SER A 117 23.93 17.32 -3.14
C SER A 117 24.69 17.28 -4.47
N LYS A 118 25.80 16.53 -4.51
CA LYS A 118 26.60 16.41 -5.75
C LYS A 118 25.92 15.54 -6.80
N ALA A 119 25.16 14.53 -6.37
CA ALA A 119 24.31 13.75 -7.25
C ALA A 119 22.83 14.08 -7.02
N LYS A 120 22.02 13.74 -8.02
CA LYS A 120 20.57 13.88 -7.98
C LYS A 120 19.94 12.70 -7.24
N PHE A 121 18.85 12.97 -6.55
CA PHE A 121 17.95 11.95 -6.05
C PHE A 121 17.18 11.32 -7.21
N VAL A 122 16.63 10.14 -6.98
CA VAL A 122 15.70 9.49 -7.89
C VAL A 122 14.31 9.58 -7.27
N CYS A 123 13.37 10.10 -8.05
CA CYS A 123 11.96 10.04 -7.70
C CYS A 123 11.50 8.58 -7.82
N VAL A 124 11.07 7.98 -6.70
CA VAL A 124 10.37 6.71 -6.72
C VAL A 124 8.88 7.04 -6.76
N PRO A 125 8.18 6.76 -7.88
CA PRO A 125 6.75 7.02 -7.97
C PRO A 125 6.03 6.32 -6.82
N ALA A 126 4.94 6.90 -6.33
CA ALA A 126 3.98 6.10 -5.59
C ALA A 126 3.62 4.89 -6.46
N ALA A 127 3.69 3.68 -5.88
CA ALA A 127 3.06 2.54 -6.51
C ALA A 127 1.64 2.97 -6.85
N GLU A 128 1.22 2.78 -8.09
CA GLU A 128 -0.17 3.00 -8.45
C GLU A 128 -1.00 2.25 -7.41
N PRO A 129 -1.99 2.91 -6.77
CA PRO A 129 -2.92 2.17 -5.93
C PRO A 129 -3.35 0.97 -6.77
N PRO A 130 -3.37 -0.25 -6.21
CA PRO A 130 -3.76 -1.43 -6.98
C PRO A 130 -5.00 -1.02 -7.73
N VAL A 131 -4.92 -1.07 -9.06
CA VAL A 131 -6.09 -0.81 -9.91
C VAL A 131 -7.15 -1.64 -9.23
N GLN A 132 -8.18 -0.98 -8.69
CA GLN A 132 -9.39 -1.71 -8.36
C GLN A 132 -9.72 -2.32 -9.70
N SER A 133 -9.36 -3.60 -9.84
CA SER A 133 -9.78 -4.45 -10.94
C SER A 133 -11.23 -4.06 -11.11
N PRO A 134 -11.64 -3.54 -12.29
CA PRO A 134 -12.96 -2.98 -12.48
C PRO A 134 -13.89 -3.91 -11.72
N GLU A 135 -14.56 -3.35 -10.70
CA GLU A 135 -15.47 -4.10 -9.84
C GLU A 135 -16.14 -5.10 -10.75
N PRO A 136 -15.87 -6.41 -10.60
CA PRO A 136 -16.11 -7.38 -11.65
C PRO A 136 -17.49 -7.08 -12.16
N GLU A 137 -17.55 -6.60 -13.42
CA GLU A 137 -18.78 -6.13 -14.05
C GLU A 137 -19.81 -7.15 -13.65
N LYS A 138 -20.73 -6.72 -12.76
CA LYS A 138 -21.53 -7.59 -11.90
C LYS A 138 -21.86 -8.79 -12.74
N ALA A 139 -21.17 -9.92 -12.51
CA ALA A 139 -21.38 -11.10 -13.33
C ALA A 139 -22.89 -11.25 -13.36
N PRO A 140 -23.55 -11.41 -14.53
CA PRO A 140 -24.99 -11.59 -14.57
C PRO A 140 -25.29 -12.59 -13.47
N ALA A 141 -26.13 -12.18 -12.50
CA ALA A 141 -26.28 -12.87 -11.23
C ALA A 141 -26.27 -14.37 -11.52
N PRO A 142 -25.43 -15.18 -10.84
CA PRO A 142 -25.47 -16.62 -11.03
C PRO A 142 -26.94 -17.01 -10.96
N PRO A 143 -27.46 -17.75 -11.96
CA PRO A 143 -28.88 -18.04 -12.06
C PRO A 143 -29.34 -18.50 -10.69
N ASP A 144 -30.34 -17.83 -10.11
CA ASP A 144 -30.78 -18.00 -8.71
C ASP A 144 -30.59 -19.45 -8.28
N GLU A 145 -29.48 -19.73 -7.58
CA GLU A 145 -29.21 -21.08 -7.11
C GLU A 145 -30.29 -21.31 -6.05
N LEU A 146 -31.27 -22.14 -6.39
CA LEU A 146 -32.29 -22.54 -5.42
C LEU A 146 -31.57 -23.17 -4.24
N THR A 147 -31.70 -22.54 -3.08
CA THR A 147 -31.15 -23.06 -1.84
C THR A 147 -32.28 -23.41 -0.90
N ALA A 148 -32.00 -24.30 0.03
CA ALA A 148 -32.88 -24.61 1.14
C ALA A 148 -32.10 -24.62 2.44
N THR A 149 -32.73 -24.16 3.51
CA THR A 149 -32.22 -24.21 4.87
C THR A 149 -32.73 -25.49 5.54
N VAL A 150 -31.82 -26.27 6.12
CA VAL A 150 -32.12 -27.47 6.90
C VAL A 150 -32.71 -27.07 8.25
N ASN A 151 -33.93 -27.47 8.54
CA ASN A 151 -34.67 -27.08 9.75
C ASN A 151 -34.55 -28.09 10.90
N ALA A 152 -33.95 -29.26 10.65
CA ALA A 152 -33.71 -30.30 11.64
C ALA A 152 -32.60 -31.23 11.14
N ASP A 153 -31.84 -31.84 12.06
CA ASP A 153 -30.85 -32.86 11.70
C ASP A 153 -31.50 -34.00 10.90
N THR A 154 -31.05 -34.19 9.66
CA THR A 154 -31.65 -35.14 8.72
C THR A 154 -30.58 -35.89 7.93
N ARG A 155 -30.92 -37.07 7.43
CA ARG A 155 -29.98 -37.93 6.70
C ARG A 155 -29.92 -37.52 5.24
N LEU A 156 -28.71 -37.45 4.70
CA LEU A 156 -28.46 -37.32 3.27
C LEU A 156 -28.36 -38.71 2.65
N TYR A 157 -29.21 -38.98 1.69
CA TYR A 157 -29.23 -40.21 0.92
C TYR A 157 -28.60 -40.00 -0.46
N ASP A 158 -28.11 -41.07 -1.09
CA ASP A 158 -27.62 -41.04 -2.47
C ASP A 158 -28.73 -40.79 -3.50
N LYS A 159 -29.96 -41.22 -3.18
CA LYS A 159 -31.19 -41.07 -3.96
C LYS A 159 -32.43 -41.02 -3.07
N SER A 160 -33.61 -40.84 -3.66
CA SER A 160 -34.88 -40.96 -2.93
C SER A 160 -35.05 -42.36 -2.34
N ASN A 161 -35.50 -42.44 -1.08
CA ASN A 161 -35.73 -43.71 -0.39
C ASN A 161 -37.18 -44.22 -0.52
N ASP A 162 -37.86 -43.95 -1.64
CA ASP A 162 -39.24 -44.41 -1.87
C ASP A 162 -39.33 -45.93 -1.99
N ASP A 163 -38.29 -46.56 -2.57
CA ASP A 163 -38.20 -48.01 -2.75
C ASP A 163 -37.50 -48.73 -1.57
N GLY A 164 -37.07 -47.97 -0.55
CA GLY A 164 -36.40 -48.50 0.64
C GLY A 164 -34.95 -48.97 0.46
N ASP A 165 -34.34 -48.68 -0.70
CA ASP A 165 -33.00 -49.14 -1.07
C ASP A 165 -31.96 -48.00 -1.16
N ALA A 166 -32.28 -46.81 -0.66
CA ALA A 166 -31.34 -45.69 -0.62
C ALA A 166 -30.30 -45.86 0.50
N VAL A 167 -29.09 -45.41 0.24
CA VAL A 167 -27.96 -45.47 1.17
C VAL A 167 -27.72 -44.10 1.79
N VAL A 168 -27.54 -44.08 3.11
CA VAL A 168 -27.13 -42.86 3.83
C VAL A 168 -25.68 -42.56 3.48
N ILE A 169 -25.46 -41.44 2.81
CA ILE A 169 -24.12 -40.95 2.40
C ILE A 169 -23.62 -39.81 3.27
N GLY A 170 -24.46 -39.27 4.15
CA GLY A 170 -24.08 -38.25 5.11
C GLY A 170 -25.25 -37.81 6.00
N GLU A 171 -25.00 -36.80 6.81
CA GLU A 171 -25.98 -36.14 7.66
C GLU A 171 -25.94 -34.63 7.38
N LEU A 172 -27.11 -34.01 7.30
CA LEU A 172 -27.28 -32.56 7.20
C LEU A 172 -27.71 -32.05 8.57
N THR A 173 -27.06 -31.01 9.06
CA THR A 173 -27.32 -30.44 10.38
C THR A 173 -28.29 -29.26 10.32
N GLU A 174 -29.11 -29.09 11.36
CA GLU A 174 -30.00 -27.93 11.49
C GLU A 174 -29.24 -26.60 11.28
N GLY A 175 -29.82 -25.68 10.51
CA GLY A 175 -29.25 -24.39 10.15
C GLY A 175 -28.32 -24.41 8.93
N GLN A 176 -27.97 -25.60 8.40
CA GLN A 176 -27.16 -25.71 7.19
C GLN A 176 -27.95 -25.24 5.96
N VAL A 177 -27.33 -24.41 5.11
CA VAL A 177 -27.89 -24.03 3.81
C VAL A 177 -27.31 -24.93 2.73
N VAL A 178 -28.18 -25.57 1.95
CA VAL A 178 -27.82 -26.51 0.88
C VAL A 178 -28.35 -26.04 -0.47
N LYS A 179 -27.67 -26.41 -1.56
CA LYS A 179 -28.15 -26.13 -2.92
C LYS A 179 -29.07 -27.24 -3.39
N VAL A 180 -30.22 -26.88 -3.95
CA VAL A 180 -31.25 -27.83 -4.38
C VAL A 180 -31.51 -27.74 -5.88
N GLN A 181 -31.86 -28.87 -6.48
CA GLN A 181 -32.14 -28.97 -7.91
C GLN A 181 -33.45 -28.26 -8.28
N SER A 182 -34.40 -28.20 -7.34
CA SER A 182 -35.71 -27.58 -7.44
C SER A 182 -36.25 -27.28 -6.04
N ALA A 183 -37.24 -26.40 -5.91
CA ALA A 183 -37.89 -26.13 -4.64
C ALA A 183 -38.37 -27.44 -3.95
N CYS A 184 -37.92 -27.65 -2.72
CA CYS A 184 -38.31 -28.78 -1.89
C CYS A 184 -39.81 -28.72 -1.56
N SER A 185 -40.51 -29.83 -1.73
CA SER A 185 -41.87 -30.01 -1.23
C SER A 185 -41.82 -30.70 0.12
N PRO A 186 -42.58 -30.25 1.14
CA PRO A 186 -42.50 -30.80 2.51
C PRO A 186 -42.90 -32.29 2.61
N ASN A 187 -43.59 -32.81 1.59
CA ASN A 187 -44.06 -34.20 1.53
C ASN A 187 -43.41 -35.01 0.40
N ALA A 188 -42.24 -34.60 -0.09
CA ALA A 188 -41.51 -35.32 -1.12
C ALA A 188 -40.00 -35.25 -0.88
N TRP A 189 -39.24 -36.07 -1.61
CA TRP A 189 -37.79 -35.98 -1.62
C TRP A 189 -37.32 -34.68 -2.27
N CYS A 190 -36.39 -34.00 -1.60
CA CYS A 190 -35.68 -32.87 -2.15
C CYS A 190 -34.30 -33.33 -2.63
N PHE A 191 -34.00 -33.06 -3.90
CA PHE A 191 -32.72 -33.42 -4.51
C PHE A 191 -31.74 -32.26 -4.38
N LEU A 192 -30.59 -32.53 -3.78
CA LEU A 192 -29.55 -31.56 -3.52
C LEU A 192 -28.49 -31.65 -4.62
N VAL A 193 -28.02 -30.48 -5.06
CA VAL A 193 -26.89 -30.33 -5.98
C VAL A 193 -25.58 -30.34 -5.19
N GLU A 194 -25.58 -29.69 -4.01
CA GLU A 194 -24.42 -29.56 -3.15
C GLU A 194 -24.86 -29.54 -1.66
N PRO A 195 -24.51 -30.56 -0.87
CA PRO A 195 -23.91 -31.85 -1.28
C PRO A 195 -24.85 -32.65 -2.18
N LYS A 196 -24.30 -33.41 -3.14
CA LYS A 196 -25.12 -34.20 -4.07
C LYS A 196 -25.82 -35.36 -3.34
N GLY A 197 -27.15 -35.41 -3.40
CA GLY A 197 -27.95 -36.46 -2.77
C GLY A 197 -29.43 -36.10 -2.67
N ALA A 198 -30.17 -36.78 -1.81
CA ALA A 198 -31.56 -36.50 -1.52
C ALA A 198 -31.82 -36.48 0.01
N ALA A 199 -32.68 -35.58 0.45
CA ALA A 199 -33.15 -35.51 1.83
C ALA A 199 -34.67 -35.28 1.84
N TRP A 200 -35.34 -35.60 2.96
CA TRP A 200 -36.79 -35.47 3.02
C TRP A 200 -37.20 -33.99 3.11
N GLY A 201 -38.07 -33.54 2.20
CA GLY A 201 -38.35 -32.12 2.00
C GLY A 201 -39.02 -31.41 3.17
N ARG A 202 -39.63 -32.12 4.14
CA ARG A 202 -40.16 -31.49 5.37
C ARG A 202 -39.05 -30.85 6.21
N ASP A 203 -37.84 -31.40 6.12
CA ASP A 203 -36.71 -30.96 6.93
C ASP A 203 -35.99 -29.77 6.26
N LEU A 204 -36.52 -29.24 5.14
CA LEU A 204 -35.88 -28.21 4.32
C LEU A 204 -36.86 -27.07 3.98
N THR A 205 -36.46 -25.83 4.24
CA THR A 205 -37.20 -24.62 3.86
C THR A 205 -36.53 -23.97 2.66
N ASN A 206 -37.25 -23.80 1.54
CA ASN A 206 -36.72 -23.09 0.37
C ASN A 206 -36.43 -21.61 0.71
N ASN A 207 -35.31 -21.09 0.22
CA ASN A 207 -34.93 -19.67 0.33
C ASN A 207 -35.26 -18.90 -0.95
#